data_AF-A0A956XM36-F1
#
_entry.id   AF-A0A956XM36-F1
#
_cell.length_a   1.000
_cell.length_b   1.000
_cell.length_c   1.000
_cell.angle_alpha   90.00
_cell.angle_beta   90.00
_cell.angle_gamma   90.00
#
_symmetry.space_group_name_H-M   'P 1'
#
loop_
_entity.id
_entity.type
_entity.pdbx_description
1 polymer ?
#
loop_
_entity_poly.entity_id
_entity_poly.type
_entity_poly.pdbx_seq_one_letter_code
_entity_poly.pdbx_strand_id
1 'polypeptide(L)'
;MDVQAVINQLLPVIKDVIGGALKTSGAGVFGKMREVGSIAGFLRSAPEVFAGSELIKGLVSGLGDLDFSNLDLSDLDTGSVVNKVGGLDDLLSAAGATDEIDTVKRFIFGLAENVAAASGTGMFGSGEKVSGEETAFLEKLKSTLGL
;
A
#
# COMPACT_ATOMS: atom_id res chain seq x y z
N MET A 1 11.41 -13.93 15.98
CA MET A 1 11.01 -12.62 15.44
C MET A 1 10.03 -11.96 16.39
N ASP A 2 10.26 -10.70 16.73
CA ASP A 2 9.26 -9.88 17.45
C ASP A 2 8.30 -9.28 16.42
N VAL A 3 7.18 -9.97 16.19
CA VAL A 3 6.18 -9.61 15.17
C VAL A 3 5.69 -8.17 15.36
N GLN A 4 5.49 -7.72 16.60
CA GLN A 4 4.98 -6.37 16.87
C GLN A 4 6.01 -5.29 16.54
N ALA A 5 7.29 -5.55 16.83
CA ALA A 5 8.37 -4.65 16.42
C ALA A 5 8.44 -4.50 14.90
N VAL A 6 8.28 -5.59 14.15
CA VAL A 6 8.26 -5.56 12.67
C VAL A 6 7.07 -4.76 12.15
N ILE A 7 5.87 -5.01 12.69
CA ILE A 7 4.65 -4.26 12.35
C ILE A 7 4.88 -2.75 12.53
N ASN A 8 5.44 -2.34 13.66
CA ASN A 8 5.69 -0.93 13.95
C ASN A 8 6.68 -0.28 12.98
N GLN A 9 7.63 -1.05 12.42
CA GLN A 9 8.56 -0.57 11.40
C GLN A 9 7.94 -0.52 10.00
N LEU A 10 7.05 -1.46 9.68
CA LEU A 10 6.39 -1.55 8.38
C LEU A 10 5.22 -0.58 8.21
N LEU A 11 4.49 -0.27 9.28
CA LEU A 11 3.29 0.58 9.23
C LEU A 11 3.56 1.96 8.57
N PRO A 12 4.63 2.70 8.91
CA PRO A 12 4.95 3.95 8.23
C PRO A 12 5.23 3.77 6.74
N VAL A 13 5.93 2.70 6.35
CA VAL A 13 6.22 2.40 4.93
C VAL A 13 4.94 2.13 4.16
N ILE A 14 4.04 1.31 4.73
CA ILE A 14 2.76 0.98 4.08
C ILE A 14 1.86 2.22 4.00
N LYS A 15 1.82 3.05 5.06
CA LYS A 15 1.09 4.32 5.06
C LYS A 15 1.56 5.24 3.94
N ASP A 16 2.87 5.35 3.75
CA ASP A 16 3.47 6.14 2.68
C ASP A 16 3.16 5.57 1.29
N VAL A 17 3.11 4.24 1.14
CA VAL A 17 2.69 3.59 -0.12
C VAL A 17 1.23 3.89 -0.44
N ILE A 18 0.33 3.78 0.53
CA ILE A 18 -1.08 4.17 0.38
C ILE A 18 -1.16 5.64 -0.03
N GLY A 19 -0.48 6.53 0.70
CA GLY A 19 -0.45 7.96 0.40
C GLY A 19 0.09 8.24 -1.01
N GLY A 20 1.10 7.50 -1.44
CA GLY A 20 1.72 7.64 -2.76
C GLY A 20 0.72 7.30 -3.86
N ALA A 21 0.03 6.18 -3.71
CA ALA A 21 -1.04 5.77 -4.62
C ALA A 21 -2.19 6.80 -4.65
N LEU A 22 -2.67 7.25 -3.49
CA LEU A 22 -3.70 8.30 -3.38
C LEU A 22 -3.27 9.65 -3.97
N LYS A 23 -1.97 9.98 -3.90
CA LYS A 23 -1.44 11.23 -4.44
C LYS A 23 -1.37 11.17 -5.96
N THR A 24 -0.89 10.07 -6.51
CA THR A 24 -0.81 9.89 -7.97
C THR A 24 -2.17 9.74 -8.60
N SER A 25 -3.17 9.27 -7.85
CA SER A 25 -4.52 9.07 -8.35
C SER A 25 -5.34 10.33 -8.57
N GLY A 26 -4.79 11.50 -8.23
CA GLY A 26 -5.51 12.77 -8.36
C GLY A 26 -6.74 12.86 -7.46
N ALA A 27 -6.79 12.06 -6.38
CA ALA A 27 -7.88 12.02 -5.44
C ALA A 27 -8.15 13.37 -4.78
N GLY A 28 -9.09 14.14 -5.35
CA GLY A 28 -9.79 15.16 -4.60
C GLY A 28 -10.51 14.57 -3.38
N VAL A 29 -11.07 15.41 -2.51
CA VAL A 29 -11.75 15.00 -1.25
C VAL A 29 -12.80 13.88 -1.45
N PHE A 30 -13.49 13.86 -2.60
CA PHE A 30 -14.47 12.81 -2.95
C PHE A 30 -13.84 11.50 -3.49
N GLY A 31 -12.66 11.56 -4.10
CA GLY A 31 -11.88 10.37 -4.48
C GLY A 31 -11.37 9.64 -3.24
N LYS A 32 -10.86 10.42 -2.28
CA LYS A 32 -10.34 9.91 -1.00
C LYS A 32 -11.35 9.02 -0.27
N MET A 33 -12.61 9.43 -0.16
CA MET A 33 -13.64 8.61 0.52
C MET A 33 -13.89 7.26 -0.17
N ARG A 34 -13.87 7.20 -1.51
CA ARG A 34 -14.00 5.94 -2.26
C ARG A 34 -12.78 5.05 -2.06
N GLU A 35 -11.60 5.66 -2.07
CA GLU A 35 -10.33 4.96 -1.91
C GLU A 35 -10.17 4.40 -0.49
N VAL A 36 -10.61 5.12 0.55
CA VAL A 36 -10.68 4.57 1.92
C VAL A 36 -11.56 3.31 1.97
N GLY A 37 -12.70 3.31 1.26
CA GLY A 37 -13.54 2.13 1.14
C GLY A 37 -12.82 0.94 0.48
N SER A 38 -12.00 1.20 -0.55
CA SER A 38 -11.20 0.18 -1.23
C SER A 38 -10.11 -0.40 -0.31
N ILE A 39 -9.39 0.47 0.41
CA ILE A 39 -8.40 0.07 1.43
C ILE A 39 -9.06 -0.82 2.47
N ALA A 40 -10.18 -0.39 3.05
CA ALA A 40 -10.91 -1.18 4.05
C ALA A 40 -11.38 -2.53 3.48
N GLY A 41 -11.84 -2.56 2.22
CA GLY A 41 -12.21 -3.78 1.52
C GLY A 41 -11.04 -4.74 1.33
N PHE A 42 -9.90 -4.24 0.88
CA PHE A 42 -8.67 -5.03 0.75
C PHE A 42 -8.17 -5.55 2.10
N LEU A 43 -8.11 -4.69 3.12
CA LEU A 43 -7.68 -5.08 4.47
C LEU A 43 -8.58 -6.16 5.06
N ARG A 44 -9.89 -6.15 4.76
CA ARG A 44 -10.81 -7.19 5.21
C ARG A 44 -10.52 -8.55 4.55
N SER A 45 -10.14 -8.58 3.26
CA SER A 45 -9.86 -9.83 2.55
C SER A 45 -8.41 -10.31 2.66
N ALA A 46 -7.48 -9.42 2.98
CA ALA A 46 -6.05 -9.74 3.05
C ALA A 46 -5.72 -10.90 4.02
N PRO A 47 -6.30 -11.01 5.23
CA PRO A 47 -6.04 -12.16 6.11
C PRO A 47 -6.43 -13.52 5.50
N GLU A 48 -7.42 -13.54 4.60
CA GLU A 48 -7.85 -14.75 3.89
C GLU A 48 -6.92 -15.06 2.71
N VAL A 49 -6.51 -14.04 1.94
CA VAL A 49 -5.62 -14.17 0.78
C VAL A 49 -4.20 -14.55 1.21
N PHE A 50 -3.71 -13.96 2.30
CA PHE A 50 -2.39 -14.19 2.88
C PHE A 50 -2.47 -15.12 4.10
N ALA A 51 -3.37 -16.12 4.03
CA ALA A 51 -3.63 -17.05 5.10
C ALA A 51 -2.33 -17.66 5.65
N GLY A 52 -2.17 -17.60 6.98
CA GLY A 52 -1.00 -18.16 7.68
C GLY A 52 0.07 -17.14 8.08
N SER A 53 0.04 -15.90 7.56
CA SER A 53 0.97 -14.85 8.00
C SER A 53 0.41 -14.07 9.20
N GLU A 54 0.99 -14.29 10.37
CA GLU A 54 0.70 -13.49 11.57
C GLU A 54 1.14 -12.02 11.40
N LEU A 55 2.16 -11.80 10.57
CA LEU A 55 2.63 -10.46 10.24
C LEU A 55 1.56 -9.69 9.45
N ILE A 56 0.98 -10.28 8.39
CA ILE A 56 -0.10 -9.62 7.63
C ILE A 56 -1.32 -9.36 8.51
N LYS A 57 -1.71 -10.30 9.39
CA LYS A 57 -2.83 -10.08 10.32
C LYS A 57 -2.59 -8.86 11.23
N GLY A 58 -1.40 -8.76 11.79
CA GLY A 58 -1.04 -7.64 12.65
C GLY A 58 -0.92 -6.31 11.89
N LEU A 59 -0.41 -6.34 10.65
CA LEU A 59 -0.42 -5.16 9.75
C LEU A 59 -1.85 -4.72 9.44
N VAL A 60 -2.73 -5.64 9.08
CA VAL A 60 -4.15 -5.35 8.81
C VAL A 60 -4.82 -4.71 10.02
N SER A 61 -4.58 -5.23 11.23
CA SER A 61 -5.10 -4.63 12.46
C SER A 61 -4.57 -3.21 12.65
N GLY A 62 -3.25 -3.01 12.56
CA GLY A 62 -2.63 -1.70 12.75
C GLY A 62 -3.05 -0.67 11.71
N LEU A 63 -3.28 -1.09 10.46
CA LEU A 63 -3.80 -0.23 9.40
C LEU A 63 -5.28 0.09 9.58
N GLY A 64 -6.08 -0.84 10.12
CA GLY A 64 -7.49 -0.63 10.41
C GLY A 64 -7.75 0.48 11.43
N ASP A 65 -6.79 0.74 12.31
CA ASP A 65 -6.85 1.82 13.30
C ASP A 65 -6.41 3.20 12.74
N LEU A 66 -5.86 3.26 11.52
CA LEU A 66 -5.41 4.50 10.90
C LEU A 66 -6.59 5.26 10.27
N ASP A 67 -6.60 6.58 10.49
CA ASP A 67 -7.52 7.47 9.79
C ASP A 67 -6.94 7.91 8.45
N PHE A 68 -7.29 7.15 7.40
CA PHE A 68 -6.87 7.46 6.03
C PHE A 68 -7.55 8.72 5.45
N SER A 69 -8.67 9.15 6.03
CA SER A 69 -9.42 10.32 5.55
C SER A 69 -8.67 11.63 5.81
N ASN A 70 -7.86 11.63 6.88
CA ASN A 70 -7.06 12.76 7.32
C ASN A 70 -5.57 12.64 6.92
N LEU A 71 -5.24 11.80 5.94
CA LEU A 71 -3.87 11.75 5.41
C LEU A 71 -3.49 13.07 4.73
N ASP A 72 -2.42 13.67 5.24
CA ASP A 72 -1.72 14.74 4.56
C ASP A 72 -0.86 14.17 3.43
N LEU A 73 -1.24 14.49 2.20
CA LEU A 73 -0.54 14.07 0.98
C LEU A 73 0.34 15.18 0.41
N SER A 74 0.26 16.39 0.95
CA SER A 74 0.95 17.56 0.40
C SER A 74 2.47 17.38 0.48
N ASP A 75 2.96 16.95 1.65
CA ASP A 75 4.38 16.71 1.93
C ASP A 75 4.91 15.36 1.41
N LEU A 76 4.04 14.51 0.86
CA LEU A 76 4.44 13.16 0.45
C LEU A 76 5.16 13.16 -0.91
N ASP A 77 6.42 12.74 -0.94
CA ASP A 77 7.18 12.58 -2.18
C ASP A 77 7.17 11.12 -2.66
N THR A 78 6.61 10.86 -3.84
CA THR A 78 6.45 9.49 -4.37
C THR A 78 7.79 8.81 -4.69
N GLY A 79 8.84 9.57 -5.01
CA GLY A 79 10.20 9.04 -5.16
C GLY A 79 10.77 8.52 -3.83
N SER A 80 10.52 9.25 -2.75
CA SER A 80 10.91 8.88 -1.39
C SER A 80 10.13 7.64 -0.90
N VAL A 81 8.87 7.49 -1.29
CA VAL A 81 8.09 6.28 -1.02
C VAL A 81 8.75 5.04 -1.64
N VAL A 82 9.12 5.12 -2.93
CA VAL A 82 9.80 4.01 -3.63
C VAL A 82 11.14 3.69 -2.96
N ASN A 83 11.92 4.69 -2.58
CA ASN A 83 13.19 4.47 -1.88
C ASN A 83 13.01 3.76 -0.52
N LYS A 84 11.98 4.12 0.26
CA LYS A 84 11.66 3.44 1.53
C LYS A 84 11.33 1.97 1.32
N VAL A 85 10.62 1.65 0.24
CA VAL A 85 10.28 0.28 -0.12
C VAL A 85 11.50 -0.51 -0.59
N GLY A 86 12.49 0.14 -1.21
CA GLY A 86 13.74 -0.52 -1.63
C GLY A 86 14.55 -1.14 -0.48
N GLY A 87 14.36 -0.68 0.76
CA GLY A 87 15.00 -1.24 1.96
C GLY A 87 14.21 -2.34 2.66
N LEU A 88 13.10 -2.82 2.08
CA LEU A 88 12.17 -3.73 2.74
C LEU A 88 12.80 -5.11 3.04
N ASP A 89 13.59 -5.65 2.11
CA ASP A 89 14.21 -6.97 2.25
C ASP A 89 15.22 -6.96 3.39
N ASP A 90 16.01 -5.90 3.50
CA ASP A 90 16.98 -5.70 4.57
C ASP A 90 16.27 -5.53 5.92
N LEU A 91 15.20 -4.73 5.97
CA LEU A 91 14.39 -4.51 7.17
C LEU A 91 13.80 -5.83 7.69
N LEU A 92 13.15 -6.59 6.81
CA LEU A 92 12.53 -7.87 7.16
C LEU A 92 13.59 -8.92 7.51
N SER A 93 14.70 -8.99 6.77
CA SER A 93 15.81 -9.91 7.07
C SER A 93 16.43 -9.60 8.43
N ALA A 94 16.69 -8.32 8.74
CA ALA A 94 17.24 -7.89 10.03
C ALA A 94 16.29 -8.21 11.21
N ALA A 95 14.98 -8.20 10.96
CA ALA A 95 13.97 -8.58 11.94
C ALA A 95 13.78 -10.10 12.11
N GLY A 96 14.44 -10.92 11.27
CA GLY A 96 14.25 -12.37 11.23
C GLY A 96 12.91 -12.79 10.58
N ALA A 97 12.40 -11.97 9.66
CA ALA A 97 11.16 -12.15 8.91
C ALA A 97 11.41 -12.61 7.46
N THR A 98 12.53 -13.29 7.18
CA THR A 98 12.97 -13.60 5.81
C THR A 98 11.93 -14.38 5.02
N ASP A 99 11.24 -15.34 5.67
CA ASP A 99 10.23 -16.17 5.04
C ASP A 99 8.92 -15.42 4.70
N GLU A 100 8.76 -14.20 5.22
CA GLU A 100 7.60 -13.32 4.99
C GLU A 100 7.86 -12.26 3.91
N ILE A 101 9.10 -12.14 3.40
CA ILE A 101 9.49 -11.06 2.46
C ILE A 101 8.57 -11.01 1.24
N ASP A 102 8.40 -12.13 0.55
CA ASP A 102 7.56 -12.19 -0.66
C ASP A 102 6.09 -11.91 -0.35
N THR A 103 5.61 -12.38 0.81
CA THR A 103 4.24 -12.14 1.29
C THR A 103 4.01 -10.65 1.54
N VAL A 104 4.92 -9.98 2.24
CA VAL A 104 4.83 -8.55 2.55
C VAL A 104 4.93 -7.71 1.28
N LYS A 105 5.83 -8.07 0.36
CA LYS A 105 5.94 -7.39 -0.96
C LYS A 105 4.62 -7.43 -1.72
N ARG A 106 4.03 -8.62 -1.85
CA ARG A 106 2.75 -8.81 -2.55
C ARG A 106 1.61 -8.09 -1.85
N PHE A 107 1.61 -8.06 -0.52
CA PHE A 107 0.63 -7.29 0.26
C PHE A 107 0.75 -5.78 -0.02
N ILE A 108 1.96 -5.22 0.04
CA ILE A 108 2.23 -3.80 -0.23
C ILE A 108 1.81 -3.42 -1.65
N PHE A 109 2.24 -4.20 -2.65
CA PHE A 109 1.89 -3.92 -4.03
C PHE A 109 0.38 -4.07 -4.28
N GLY A 110 -0.23 -5.15 -3.80
CA GLY A 110 -1.67 -5.39 -3.95
C GLY A 110 -2.52 -4.29 -3.32
N LEU A 111 -2.07 -3.72 -2.20
CA LEU A 111 -2.72 -2.58 -1.58
C LEU A 111 -2.62 -1.32 -2.44
N ALA A 112 -1.43 -1.00 -2.98
CA ALA A 112 -1.23 0.14 -3.87
C ALA A 112 -2.05 0.01 -5.16
N GLU A 113 -2.06 -1.17 -5.75
CA GLU A 113 -2.86 -1.49 -6.94
C GLU A 113 -4.36 -1.37 -6.66
N ASN A 114 -4.82 -1.84 -5.50
CA ASN A 114 -6.23 -1.73 -5.09
C ASN A 114 -6.67 -0.27 -4.95
N VAL A 115 -5.83 0.57 -4.36
CA VAL A 115 -6.07 2.02 -4.23
C VAL A 115 -6.19 2.66 -5.60
N ALA A 116 -5.19 2.48 -6.48
CA ALA A 116 -5.20 3.06 -7.82
C ALA A 116 -6.40 2.58 -8.66
N ALA A 117 -6.76 1.29 -8.55
CA ALA A 117 -7.92 0.74 -9.26
C ALA A 117 -9.25 1.34 -8.78
N ALA A 118 -9.35 1.77 -7.53
CA ALA A 118 -10.55 2.43 -6.99
C ALA A 118 -10.67 3.89 -7.46
N SER A 119 -9.56 4.52 -7.81
CA SER A 119 -9.47 5.90 -8.29
C SER A 119 -9.87 6.06 -9.76
N GLY A 120 -9.75 4.98 -10.55
CA GLY A 120 -10.13 4.91 -11.96
C GLY A 120 -11.61 5.22 -12.21
N THR A 121 -11.95 6.51 -12.31
CA THR A 121 -13.28 6.97 -12.74
C THR A 121 -13.40 6.83 -14.26
N GLY A 122 -13.79 5.66 -14.74
CA GLY A 122 -14.51 5.58 -16.01
C GLY A 122 -15.87 6.26 -15.84
N MET A 123 -15.94 7.59 -15.84
CA MET A 123 -17.20 8.33 -15.89
C MET A 123 -17.82 8.03 -17.27
N PHE A 124 -18.74 7.07 -17.31
CA PHE A 124 -19.30 6.47 -18.53
C PHE A 124 -18.28 5.71 -19.42
N GLY A 125 -17.73 4.61 -18.90
CA GLY A 125 -17.33 3.45 -19.71
C GLY A 125 -16.30 3.65 -20.83
N SER A 126 -15.54 4.75 -20.82
CA SER A 126 -14.58 5.07 -21.90
C SER A 126 -13.27 5.75 -21.46
N GLY A 127 -13.05 5.95 -20.15
CA GLY A 127 -11.80 6.52 -19.63
C GLY A 127 -10.75 5.47 -19.29
N GLU A 128 -9.47 5.78 -19.53
CA GLU A 128 -8.31 5.01 -19.05
C GLU A 128 -8.49 4.69 -17.55
N LYS A 129 -8.44 3.40 -17.19
CA LYS A 129 -8.73 2.89 -15.84
C LYS A 129 -7.74 3.40 -14.77
N VAL A 130 -6.57 3.86 -15.19
CA VAL A 130 -5.45 4.30 -14.36
C VAL A 130 -4.71 5.38 -15.17
N SER A 131 -4.38 6.51 -14.56
CA SER A 131 -3.61 7.58 -15.21
C SER A 131 -2.18 7.15 -15.54
N GLY A 132 -1.52 7.89 -16.43
CA GLY A 132 -0.10 7.65 -16.75
C GLY A 132 0.83 7.80 -15.55
N GLU A 133 0.52 8.71 -14.61
CA GLU A 133 1.31 8.92 -13.39
C GLU A 133 1.14 7.78 -12.39
N GLU A 134 -0.08 7.30 -12.18
CA GLU A 134 -0.35 6.12 -11.35
C GLU A 134 0.33 4.88 -11.93
N THR A 135 0.21 4.67 -13.25
CA THR A 135 0.85 3.54 -13.94
C THR A 135 2.36 3.57 -13.74
N ALA A 136 2.99 4.72 -13.96
CA ALA A 136 4.43 4.89 -13.76
C ALA A 136 4.86 4.68 -12.29
N PHE A 137 4.03 5.09 -11.33
CA PHE A 137 4.29 4.85 -9.91
C PHE A 137 4.19 3.36 -9.56
N LEU A 138 3.13 2.68 -9.98
CA LEU A 138 2.94 1.25 -9.75
C LEU A 138 4.03 0.41 -10.40
N GLU A 139 4.45 0.72 -11.63
CA GLU A 139 5.56 0.04 -12.31
C GLU A 139 6.88 0.20 -11.54
N LYS A 140 7.19 1.41 -11.07
CA LYS A 140 8.39 1.66 -10.25
C LYS A 140 8.32 0.92 -8.92
N LEU A 141 7.17 0.97 -8.24
CA LEU A 141 6.95 0.27 -6.98
C LEU A 141 7.12 -1.24 -7.16
N LYS A 142 6.51 -1.81 -8.18
CA LYS A 142 6.59 -3.23 -8.54
C LYS A 142 8.04 -3.65 -8.81
N SER A 143 8.73 -2.90 -9.66
CA SER A 143 10.15 -3.15 -9.97
C SER A 143 11.03 -3.06 -8.74
N THR A 144 10.74 -2.15 -7.81
CA THR A 144 11.53 -1.96 -6.57
C THR A 144 11.29 -3.09 -5.57
N LEU A 145 10.06 -3.61 -5.50
CA LEU A 145 9.73 -4.80 -4.72
C LEU A 145 10.31 -6.09 -5.35
N GLY A 146 10.69 -6.07 -6.61
CA GLY A 146 11.15 -7.26 -7.34
C GLY A 146 10.01 -8.22 -7.71
N LEU A 147 8.83 -7.67 -8.04
CA LEU A 147 7.61 -8.41 -8.42
C LEU A 147 7.31 -8.37 -9.93
#